data_AF-A0A8J2EMJ4-F1
#
_entry.id   AF-A0A8J2EMJ4-F1
#
_cell.length_a   1.000
_cell.length_b   1.000
_cell.length_c   1.000
_cell.angle_alpha   90.00
_cell.angle_beta   90.00
_cell.angle_gamma   90.00
#
_symmetry.space_group_name_H-M   'P 1'
#
loop_
_entity.id
_entity.type
_entity.pdbx_description
1 polymer ?
#
loop_
_entity_poly.entity_id
_entity_poly.type
_entity_poly.pdbx_seq_one_letter_code
_entity_poly.pdbx_strand_id
1 'polypeptide(L)'
;MTKRTRDEMTPAAANLLTADAPEQLLQLLTSITDTKIVSKLEQLNHSADGTVEPFLCTHHGGFHCDEALALAMLKMLPEYEKLPIVRTRDPEIIKKAQLVVDVGGVYSHDLNKYDHHMGDFTTTFSPKHKVTKLSSAGLVYLHFARKLMALFIEKSHDKDSSGEKPEITDILINKLYRNFIEEVDAIDNGVEMSEHMKYRIGTGLGSRIKRLNPSWRQENVSSETENYQFKKAMMVCGEEWFYQVQSLLVEWYPARKIVADACASACPEYYTSSHPAGTQNGHLKLDADSRTLILPRCCPWQEHLLDIEHELNIASDKDKQILYCIFPDSRSGSFRIQAVPKIRGSFENRKPLPKPWRGVRDDELSGVAGIPGCVFTHASGFIGGNQTLEGAKEMARKAVEFPMEQNL
;
A
#
# COMPACT_ATOMS: atom_id res chain seq x y z
N MET A 1 10.71 19.75 17.54
CA MET A 1 9.70 19.43 18.59
C MET A 1 10.35 18.48 19.59
N THR A 2 10.12 18.69 20.87
CA THR A 2 10.75 17.97 22.00
C THR A 2 10.41 16.47 21.96
N LYS A 3 11.45 15.62 22.05
CA LYS A 3 11.31 14.17 22.22
C LYS A 3 10.49 13.91 23.49
N ARG A 4 9.25 13.45 23.37
CA ARG A 4 8.52 12.90 24.51
C ARG A 4 9.09 11.52 24.81
N THR A 5 9.69 11.36 25.99
CA THR A 5 10.12 10.04 26.48
C THR A 5 8.91 9.30 27.07
N ARG A 6 9.02 7.97 27.18
CA ARG A 6 8.01 7.06 27.73
C ARG A 6 7.38 7.53 29.06
N ASP A 7 8.11 8.31 29.85
CA ASP A 7 7.67 8.86 31.13
C ASP A 7 6.58 9.93 31.02
N GLU A 8 6.33 10.48 29.82
CA GLU A 8 5.28 11.47 29.57
C GLU A 8 3.99 10.85 28.98
N MET A 9 3.94 9.53 28.80
CA MET A 9 2.78 8.82 28.24
C MET A 9 1.81 8.40 29.33
N THR A 10 0.50 8.46 29.06
CA THR A 10 -0.51 7.96 30.00
C THR A 10 -0.34 6.45 30.24
N PRO A 11 -0.63 5.92 31.44
CA PRO A 11 -0.51 4.48 31.73
C PRO A 11 -1.30 3.56 30.77
N ALA A 12 -2.35 4.09 30.13
CA ALA A 12 -3.12 3.39 29.10
C ALA A 12 -2.35 3.22 27.78
N ALA A 13 -1.54 4.20 27.37
CA ALA A 13 -0.70 4.12 26.19
C ALA A 13 0.48 3.17 26.40
N ALA A 14 1.08 3.16 27.60
CA ALA A 14 2.25 2.35 27.92
C ALA A 14 2.01 0.82 27.86
N ASN A 15 0.76 0.35 27.99
CA ASN A 15 0.43 -1.08 27.99
C ASN A 15 0.17 -1.68 26.59
N LEU A 16 0.19 -0.87 25.53
CA LEU A 16 -0.15 -1.28 24.15
C LEU A 16 1.00 -1.11 23.15
N LEU A 17 2.17 -0.63 23.59
CA LEU A 17 3.27 -0.23 22.73
C LEU A 17 4.54 -1.04 23.03
N THR A 18 5.11 -1.71 22.03
CA THR A 18 6.43 -2.35 22.14
C THR A 18 7.52 -1.27 22.16
N ALA A 19 8.64 -1.54 22.83
CA ALA A 19 9.75 -0.58 22.96
C ALA A 19 10.40 -0.20 21.61
N ASP A 20 10.07 -0.92 20.53
CA ASP A 20 10.65 -0.79 19.19
C ASP A 20 9.66 -0.23 18.16
N ALA A 21 8.50 0.29 18.58
CA ALA A 21 7.52 0.87 17.67
C ALA A 21 8.07 2.15 16.99
N PRO A 22 7.89 2.34 15.67
CA PRO A 22 8.31 3.55 14.98
C PRO A 22 7.70 4.82 15.58
N GLU A 23 8.44 5.93 15.59
CA GLU A 23 8.02 7.19 16.23
C GLU A 23 6.65 7.70 15.71
N GLN A 24 6.40 7.56 14.42
CA GLN A 24 5.14 7.96 13.79
C GLN A 24 3.95 7.11 14.27
N LEU A 25 4.15 5.81 14.49
CA LEU A 25 3.12 4.93 15.08
C LEU A 25 2.86 5.32 16.54
N LEU A 26 3.93 5.59 17.29
CA LEU A 26 3.82 6.03 18.68
C LEU A 26 3.06 7.36 18.79
N GLN A 27 3.35 8.32 17.92
CA GLN A 27 2.65 9.60 17.85
C GLN A 27 1.16 9.39 17.55
N LEU A 28 0.83 8.57 16.54
CA LEU A 28 -0.55 8.27 16.17
C LEU A 28 -1.32 7.62 17.32
N LEU A 29 -0.77 6.56 17.92
CA LEU A 29 -1.45 5.83 18.99
C LEU A 29 -1.59 6.69 20.25
N THR A 30 -0.63 7.58 20.52
CA THR A 30 -0.74 8.57 21.60
C THR A 30 -1.87 9.56 21.33
N SER A 31 -1.92 10.13 20.12
CA SER A 31 -2.99 11.05 19.68
C SER A 31 -4.38 10.44 19.87
N ILE A 32 -4.59 9.19 19.45
CA ILE A 32 -5.87 8.49 19.63
C ILE A 32 -6.14 8.18 21.12
N THR A 33 -5.13 7.73 21.86
CA THR A 33 -5.29 7.40 23.28
C THR A 33 -5.73 8.62 24.09
N ASP A 34 -5.09 9.77 23.85
CA ASP A 34 -5.35 11.03 24.55
C ASP A 34 -6.64 11.72 24.06
N THR A 35 -7.22 11.28 22.93
CA THR A 35 -8.44 11.89 22.39
C THR A 35 -9.62 11.73 23.34
N LYS A 36 -10.24 12.83 23.72
CA LYS A 36 -11.49 12.83 24.49
C LYS A 36 -12.66 12.51 23.55
N ILE A 37 -13.38 11.42 23.81
CA ILE A 37 -14.56 10.99 23.05
C ILE A 37 -15.79 11.07 23.94
N VAL A 38 -16.77 11.87 23.54
CA VAL A 38 -17.97 12.18 24.33
C VAL A 38 -19.23 12.02 23.50
N SER A 39 -20.39 11.94 24.15
CA SER A 39 -21.69 11.86 23.45
C SER A 39 -22.53 13.14 23.60
N LYS A 40 -22.11 14.06 24.47
CA LYS A 40 -22.79 15.33 24.70
C LYS A 40 -21.80 16.50 24.73
N LEU A 41 -22.22 17.67 24.26
CA LEU A 41 -21.35 18.84 24.16
C LEU A 41 -20.92 19.39 25.51
N GLU A 42 -21.74 19.25 26.55
CA GLU A 42 -21.45 19.73 27.90
C GLU A 42 -20.28 18.98 28.54
N GLN A 43 -19.88 17.85 27.95
CA GLN A 43 -18.72 17.09 28.37
C GLN A 43 -17.42 17.63 27.76
N LEU A 44 -17.47 18.53 26.78
CA LEU A 44 -16.29 19.20 26.21
C LEU A 44 -15.81 20.35 27.10
N ASN A 45 -14.57 20.79 26.87
CA ASN A 45 -14.10 22.00 27.52
C ASN A 45 -14.76 23.22 26.90
N HIS A 46 -15.08 24.20 27.74
CA HIS A 46 -15.59 25.50 27.32
C HIS A 46 -14.49 26.54 27.52
N SER A 47 -14.32 27.42 26.54
CA SER A 47 -13.51 28.62 26.72
C SER A 47 -14.15 29.58 27.72
N ALA A 48 -13.38 30.55 28.19
CA ALA A 48 -13.85 31.56 29.16
C ALA A 48 -15.01 32.42 28.62
N ASP A 49 -15.21 32.51 27.30
CA ASP A 49 -16.32 33.21 26.65
C ASP A 49 -17.55 32.32 26.36
N GLY A 50 -17.53 31.05 26.81
CA GLY A 50 -18.62 30.10 26.64
C GLY A 50 -18.68 29.43 25.26
N THR A 51 -17.71 29.70 24.38
CA THR A 51 -17.61 28.96 23.11
C THR A 51 -17.11 27.53 23.35
N VAL A 52 -17.69 26.58 22.60
CA VAL A 52 -17.30 25.17 22.67
C VAL A 52 -16.01 25.01 21.88
N GLU A 53 -15.03 24.28 22.43
CA GLU A 53 -13.81 23.96 21.70
C GLU A 53 -14.13 23.26 20.36
N PRO A 54 -13.37 23.51 19.27
CA PRO A 54 -13.59 22.82 17.99
C PRO A 54 -13.49 21.31 18.16
N PHE A 55 -14.32 20.55 17.42
CA PHE A 55 -14.42 19.10 17.58
C PHE A 55 -14.70 18.39 16.26
N LEU A 56 -14.34 17.10 16.19
CA LEU A 56 -14.74 16.19 15.12
C LEU A 56 -16.06 15.50 15.50
N CYS A 57 -16.91 15.21 14.53
CA CYS A 57 -18.21 14.59 14.78
C CYS A 57 -18.43 13.33 13.97
N THR A 58 -19.03 12.32 14.60
CA THR A 58 -19.56 11.11 13.94
C THR A 58 -20.79 10.61 14.71
N HIS A 59 -21.41 9.50 14.30
CA HIS A 59 -22.59 8.98 14.98
C HIS A 59 -22.26 8.20 16.27
N HIS A 60 -23.26 8.07 17.14
CA HIS A 60 -23.20 7.21 18.33
C HIS A 60 -23.78 5.80 18.07
N GLY A 61 -23.77 4.92 19.08
CA GLY A 61 -24.26 3.55 18.96
C GLY A 61 -23.25 2.61 18.28
N GLY A 62 -23.76 1.60 17.59
CA GLY A 62 -22.94 0.65 16.84
C GLY A 62 -22.10 1.36 15.78
N PHE A 63 -20.82 1.01 15.71
CA PHE A 63 -19.81 1.63 14.86
C PHE A 63 -19.22 0.67 13.82
N HIS A 64 -18.72 1.22 12.72
CA HIS A 64 -18.16 0.53 11.58
C HIS A 64 -16.66 0.79 11.45
N CYS A 65 -16.11 0.26 10.37
CA CYS A 65 -14.68 0.36 10.09
C CYS A 65 -14.32 1.71 9.47
N ASP A 66 -15.24 2.28 8.70
CA ASP A 66 -15.00 3.45 7.87
C ASP A 66 -14.88 4.72 8.72
N GLU A 67 -15.80 4.99 9.64
CA GLU A 67 -15.76 6.18 10.49
C GLU A 67 -14.64 6.08 11.54
N ALA A 68 -14.34 4.86 12.02
CA ALA A 68 -13.18 4.60 12.86
C ALA A 68 -11.85 4.86 12.13
N LEU A 69 -11.72 4.42 10.87
CA LEU A 69 -10.52 4.65 10.05
C LEU A 69 -10.40 6.12 9.60
N ALA A 70 -11.51 6.74 9.20
CA ALA A 70 -11.57 8.16 8.83
C ALA A 70 -11.04 9.04 9.96
N LEU A 71 -11.54 8.83 11.19
CA LEU A 71 -11.09 9.58 12.36
C LEU A 71 -9.64 9.24 12.71
N ALA A 72 -9.22 7.97 12.65
CA ALA A 72 -7.83 7.61 12.90
C ALA A 72 -6.85 8.33 11.95
N MET A 73 -7.18 8.41 10.66
CA MET A 73 -6.40 9.19 9.68
C MET A 73 -6.38 10.68 10.03
N LEU A 74 -7.54 11.29 10.32
CA LEU A 74 -7.61 12.71 10.68
C LEU A 74 -6.76 13.01 11.93
N LYS A 75 -6.78 12.14 12.95
CA LYS A 75 -5.99 12.29 14.18
C LYS A 75 -4.47 12.28 13.96
N MET A 76 -3.99 11.92 12.77
CA MET A 76 -2.58 12.07 12.38
C MET A 76 -2.22 13.49 11.95
N LEU A 77 -3.19 14.24 11.44
CA LEU A 77 -2.96 15.58 10.91
C LEU A 77 -2.85 16.59 12.05
N PRO A 78 -1.85 17.49 12.05
CA PRO A 78 -1.66 18.48 13.12
C PRO A 78 -2.90 19.33 13.40
N GLU A 79 -3.71 19.64 12.38
CA GLU A 79 -4.94 20.41 12.51
C GLU A 79 -6.05 19.70 13.31
N TYR A 80 -6.02 18.36 13.40
CA TYR A 80 -7.06 17.57 14.08
C TYR A 80 -6.51 16.71 15.23
N GLU A 81 -5.19 16.58 15.38
CA GLU A 81 -4.48 15.75 16.37
C GLU A 81 -4.98 15.97 17.81
N LYS A 82 -5.34 17.19 18.19
CA LYS A 82 -5.76 17.52 19.55
C LYS A 82 -7.27 17.67 19.74
N LEU A 83 -8.04 17.64 18.65
CA LEU A 83 -9.48 17.86 18.73
C LEU A 83 -10.19 16.67 19.41
N PRO A 84 -11.16 16.93 20.30
CA PRO A 84 -12.04 15.91 20.82
C PRO A 84 -13.00 15.40 19.72
N ILE A 85 -13.64 14.27 20.01
CA ILE A 85 -14.65 13.65 19.14
C ILE A 85 -15.98 13.64 19.87
N VAL A 86 -17.03 14.12 19.21
CA VAL A 86 -18.41 14.03 19.67
C VAL A 86 -19.15 12.99 18.83
N ARG A 87 -19.70 11.97 19.50
CA ARG A 87 -20.51 10.93 18.87
C ARG A 87 -21.99 11.22 19.09
N THR A 88 -22.70 11.67 18.05
CA THR A 88 -24.09 12.11 18.14
C THR A 88 -24.82 12.01 16.79
N ARG A 89 -26.16 12.00 16.82
CA ARG A 89 -27.01 12.18 15.63
C ARG A 89 -27.84 13.47 15.71
N ASP A 90 -27.58 14.32 16.69
CA ASP A 90 -28.27 15.60 16.85
C ASP A 90 -27.80 16.59 15.76
N PRO A 91 -28.70 17.02 14.86
CA PRO A 91 -28.36 17.95 13.77
C PRO A 91 -27.77 19.28 14.25
N GLU A 92 -28.22 19.79 15.41
CA GLU A 92 -27.77 21.06 15.96
C GLU A 92 -26.35 20.97 16.53
N ILE A 93 -25.94 19.78 16.98
CA ILE A 93 -24.56 19.51 17.37
C ILE A 93 -23.69 19.31 16.13
N ILE A 94 -24.16 18.51 15.16
CA ILE A 94 -23.43 18.22 13.92
C ILE A 94 -23.07 19.51 13.18
N LYS A 95 -23.99 20.48 13.13
CA LYS A 95 -23.77 21.79 12.47
C LYS A 95 -22.61 22.60 13.08
N LYS A 96 -22.25 22.35 14.35
CA LYS A 96 -21.20 23.07 15.08
C LYS A 96 -19.82 22.41 14.95
N ALA A 97 -19.76 21.19 14.42
CA ALA A 97 -18.51 20.45 14.30
C ALA A 97 -17.55 21.12 13.30
N GLN A 98 -16.25 21.01 13.57
CA GLN A 98 -15.22 21.47 12.65
C GLN A 98 -15.14 20.56 11.41
N LEU A 99 -15.38 19.27 11.60
CA LEU A 99 -15.42 18.27 10.54
C LEU A 99 -16.35 17.13 10.96
N VAL A 100 -17.16 16.65 10.02
CA VAL A 100 -18.15 15.59 10.22
C VAL A 100 -17.82 14.40 9.33
N VAL A 101 -17.83 13.21 9.90
CA VAL A 101 -17.73 11.94 9.16
C VAL A 101 -18.91 11.04 9.50
N ASP A 102 -19.43 10.35 8.49
CA ASP A 102 -20.44 9.29 8.64
C ASP A 102 -21.76 9.69 9.31
N VAL A 103 -22.07 10.98 9.33
CA VAL A 103 -23.33 11.48 9.87
C VAL A 103 -23.71 12.83 9.24
N GLY A 104 -25.00 13.12 9.20
CA GLY A 104 -25.53 14.41 8.76
C GLY A 104 -26.02 14.47 7.32
N GLY A 105 -25.84 13.41 6.54
CA GLY A 105 -26.41 13.23 5.20
C GLY A 105 -25.88 14.22 4.16
N VAL A 106 -24.61 14.62 4.26
CA VAL A 106 -23.97 15.57 3.34
C VAL A 106 -22.53 15.19 3.05
N TYR A 107 -22.16 15.18 1.77
CA TYR A 107 -20.78 15.22 1.32
C TYR A 107 -20.44 16.58 0.72
N SER A 108 -19.48 17.28 1.32
CA SER A 108 -18.89 18.51 0.81
C SER A 108 -17.53 18.75 1.45
N HIS A 109 -16.46 18.72 0.64
CA HIS A 109 -15.10 19.00 1.11
C HIS A 109 -14.97 20.43 1.65
N ASP A 110 -15.53 21.41 0.95
CA ASP A 110 -15.50 22.83 1.34
C ASP A 110 -16.18 23.09 2.70
N LEU A 111 -17.17 22.27 3.05
CA LEU A 111 -17.90 22.34 4.32
C LEU A 111 -17.38 21.35 5.37
N ASN A 112 -16.32 20.59 5.07
CA ASN A 112 -15.79 19.51 5.91
C ASN A 112 -16.83 18.47 6.34
N LYS A 113 -17.70 18.05 5.42
CA LYS A 113 -18.70 17.01 5.65
C LYS A 113 -18.41 15.81 4.74
N TYR A 114 -18.24 14.65 5.35
CA TYR A 114 -17.84 13.41 4.67
C TYR A 114 -18.79 12.28 5.08
N ASP A 115 -20.07 12.42 4.70
CA ASP A 115 -21.08 11.38 4.82
C ASP A 115 -21.42 10.85 3.42
N HIS A 116 -21.73 9.56 3.30
CA HIS A 116 -22.01 8.86 2.04
C HIS A 116 -23.43 8.25 1.97
N HIS A 117 -24.23 8.37 3.04
CA HIS A 117 -25.53 7.71 3.17
C HIS A 117 -26.65 8.23 2.24
N MET A 118 -26.40 9.28 1.45
CA MET A 118 -27.41 9.87 0.56
C MET A 118 -27.75 8.93 -0.61
N GLY A 119 -29.03 8.78 -0.94
CA GLY A 119 -29.48 7.84 -1.97
C GLY A 119 -28.94 8.13 -3.38
N ASP A 120 -28.59 9.38 -3.67
CA ASP A 120 -27.99 9.85 -4.91
C ASP A 120 -26.45 9.89 -4.87
N PHE A 121 -25.82 9.48 -3.77
CA PHE A 121 -24.37 9.46 -3.63
C PHE A 121 -23.74 8.43 -4.58
N THR A 122 -22.78 8.88 -5.39
CA THR A 122 -22.13 8.09 -6.45
C THR A 122 -20.63 8.37 -6.59
N THR A 123 -20.04 9.11 -5.66
CA THR A 123 -18.60 9.45 -5.74
C THR A 123 -17.75 8.19 -5.58
N THR A 124 -16.76 8.05 -6.46
CA THR A 124 -15.77 6.96 -6.48
C THR A 124 -14.37 7.58 -6.45
N PHE A 125 -13.35 6.81 -6.06
CA PHE A 125 -11.98 7.31 -5.96
C PHE A 125 -11.42 7.79 -7.31
N SER A 126 -11.78 7.09 -8.38
CA SER A 126 -11.44 7.50 -9.74
C SER A 126 -12.39 6.84 -10.74
N PRO A 127 -12.43 7.28 -12.02
CA PRO A 127 -13.26 6.66 -13.06
C PRO A 127 -12.99 5.16 -13.30
N LYS A 128 -11.88 4.61 -12.77
CA LYS A 128 -11.54 3.18 -12.84
C LYS A 128 -12.27 2.34 -11.79
N HIS A 129 -12.73 2.92 -10.68
CA HIS A 129 -13.34 2.22 -9.55
C HIS A 129 -14.88 2.32 -9.60
N LYS A 130 -15.49 1.89 -10.71
CA LYS A 130 -16.92 2.12 -10.97
C LYS A 130 -17.88 1.36 -10.04
N VAL A 131 -17.40 0.29 -9.40
CA VAL A 131 -18.21 -0.57 -8.54
C VAL A 131 -18.24 -0.03 -7.11
N THR A 132 -17.13 0.52 -6.63
CA THR A 132 -16.92 0.90 -5.23
C THR A 132 -17.13 2.40 -5.04
N LYS A 133 -18.31 2.77 -4.50
CA LYS A 133 -18.54 4.13 -3.97
C LYS A 133 -17.69 4.34 -2.72
N LEU A 134 -17.33 5.58 -2.44
CA LEU A 134 -16.55 5.91 -1.23
C LEU A 134 -17.42 5.84 0.02
N SER A 135 -16.91 5.22 1.08
CA SER A 135 -17.40 5.40 2.46
C SER A 135 -16.83 6.69 3.06
N SER A 136 -17.12 6.97 4.33
CA SER A 136 -16.52 8.11 5.03
C SER A 136 -14.99 8.02 5.09
N ALA A 137 -14.42 6.80 5.21
CA ALA A 137 -12.97 6.58 5.11
C ALA A 137 -12.42 6.93 3.73
N GLY A 138 -13.07 6.44 2.66
CA GLY A 138 -12.68 6.74 1.29
C GLY A 138 -12.75 8.22 0.95
N LEU A 139 -13.77 8.92 1.46
CA LEU A 139 -13.93 10.37 1.31
C LEU A 139 -12.82 11.17 2.01
N VAL A 140 -12.50 10.84 3.26
CA VAL A 140 -11.36 11.44 3.96
C VAL A 140 -10.05 11.11 3.22
N TYR A 141 -9.87 9.87 2.79
CA TYR A 141 -8.69 9.46 2.05
C TYR A 141 -8.53 10.26 0.75
N LEU A 142 -9.59 10.41 -0.05
CA LEU A 142 -9.59 11.16 -1.31
C LEU A 142 -9.02 12.57 -1.16
N HIS A 143 -9.37 13.27 -0.08
CA HIS A 143 -8.99 14.67 0.13
C HIS A 143 -7.70 14.85 0.94
N PHE A 144 -7.39 13.92 1.84
CA PHE A 144 -6.29 14.07 2.79
C PHE A 144 -5.09 13.15 2.54
N ALA A 145 -5.17 12.16 1.63
CA ALA A 145 -4.10 11.19 1.41
C ALA A 145 -2.74 11.83 1.11
N ARG A 146 -2.69 12.91 0.33
CA ARG A 146 -1.42 13.63 0.06
C ARG A 146 -0.79 14.21 1.32
N LYS A 147 -1.60 14.89 2.15
CA LYS A 147 -1.13 15.44 3.43
C LYS A 147 -0.66 14.33 4.37
N LEU A 148 -1.43 13.25 4.45
CA LEU A 148 -1.08 12.10 5.29
C LEU A 148 0.25 11.48 4.84
N MET A 149 0.43 11.23 3.53
CA MET A 149 1.66 10.66 2.99
C MET A 149 2.88 11.56 3.24
N ALA A 150 2.73 12.88 3.13
CA ALA A 150 3.81 13.84 3.39
C ALA A 150 4.38 13.69 4.81
N LEU A 151 3.53 13.47 5.83
CA LEU A 151 3.97 13.27 7.22
C LEU A 151 4.92 12.07 7.40
N PHE A 152 4.77 11.04 6.57
CA PHE A 152 5.60 9.84 6.63
C PHE A 152 6.88 9.97 5.79
N ILE A 153 6.78 10.62 4.62
CA ILE A 153 7.92 10.83 3.72
C ILE A 153 8.92 11.82 4.31
N GLU A 154 8.45 12.96 4.87
CA GLU A 154 9.34 13.96 5.47
C GLU A 154 10.16 13.40 6.65
N LYS A 155 9.59 12.42 7.37
CA LYS A 155 10.20 11.81 8.56
C LYS A 155 11.02 10.55 8.28
N SER A 156 11.02 10.01 7.06
CA SER A 156 11.74 8.76 6.74
C SER A 156 13.25 8.92 6.57
N HIS A 157 13.82 10.12 6.80
CA HIS A 157 15.26 10.42 6.93
C HIS A 157 16.18 10.07 5.73
N ASP A 158 15.64 9.55 4.62
CA ASP A 158 16.46 9.25 3.45
C ASP A 158 16.75 10.53 2.65
N LYS A 159 17.84 11.21 3.01
CA LYS A 159 18.29 12.49 2.40
C LYS A 159 18.67 12.37 0.92
N ASP A 160 18.78 11.16 0.38
CA ASP A 160 18.89 10.93 -1.07
C ASP A 160 17.55 11.11 -1.82
N SER A 161 16.44 11.34 -1.10
CA SER A 161 15.12 11.66 -1.65
C SER A 161 14.97 13.14 -2.03
N SER A 162 16.06 13.86 -2.31
CA SER A 162 16.10 15.31 -2.56
C SER A 162 15.41 15.79 -3.85
N GLY A 163 14.42 15.05 -4.33
CA GLY A 163 13.57 15.40 -5.46
C GLY A 163 12.30 14.58 -5.39
N GLU A 164 11.39 14.96 -4.51
CA GLU A 164 10.03 14.45 -4.51
C GLU A 164 9.45 14.68 -5.91
N LYS A 165 9.20 13.60 -6.66
CA LYS A 165 8.44 13.67 -7.90
C LYS A 165 6.98 13.43 -7.54
N PRO A 166 6.05 14.36 -7.79
CA PRO A 166 4.61 14.16 -7.54
C PRO A 166 4.07 12.82 -8.06
N GLU A 167 4.69 12.29 -9.11
CA GLU A 167 4.44 10.99 -9.72
C GLU A 167 4.54 9.79 -8.75
N ILE A 168 5.53 9.75 -7.83
CA ILE A 168 5.65 8.59 -6.93
C ILE A 168 4.61 8.61 -5.82
N THR A 169 4.33 9.78 -5.25
CA THR A 169 3.30 9.95 -4.21
C THR A 169 1.95 9.50 -4.75
N ASP A 170 1.65 9.78 -6.02
CA ASP A 170 0.43 9.33 -6.69
C ASP A 170 0.38 7.81 -6.84
N ILE A 171 1.49 7.18 -7.19
CA ILE A 171 1.57 5.71 -7.29
C ILE A 171 1.30 5.08 -5.92
N LEU A 172 1.90 5.60 -4.86
CA LEU A 172 1.71 5.10 -3.49
C LEU A 172 0.26 5.28 -3.04
N ILE A 173 -0.34 6.45 -3.27
CA ILE A 173 -1.74 6.73 -2.95
C ILE A 173 -2.69 5.79 -3.71
N ASN A 174 -2.48 5.57 -5.00
CA ASN A 174 -3.31 4.64 -5.78
C ASN A 174 -3.13 3.19 -5.34
N LYS A 175 -1.93 2.82 -4.88
CA LYS A 175 -1.65 1.46 -4.41
C LYS A 175 -2.24 1.22 -3.03
N LEU A 176 -2.18 2.20 -2.13
CA LEU A 176 -2.79 2.13 -0.81
C LEU A 176 -4.32 2.13 -0.90
N TYR A 177 -4.91 2.89 -1.83
CA TYR A 177 -6.35 2.80 -2.07
C TYR A 177 -6.77 1.38 -2.48
N ARG A 178 -6.18 0.86 -3.56
CA ARG A 178 -6.57 -0.44 -4.13
C ARG A 178 -6.36 -1.63 -3.19
N ASN A 179 -5.34 -1.57 -2.32
CA ASN A 179 -5.01 -2.71 -1.46
C ASN A 179 -5.53 -2.57 -0.02
N PHE A 180 -6.13 -1.43 0.34
CA PHE A 180 -6.56 -1.18 1.72
C PHE A 180 -7.84 -0.34 1.83
N ILE A 181 -7.89 0.86 1.27
CA ILE A 181 -9.07 1.73 1.46
C ILE A 181 -10.29 1.21 0.71
N GLU A 182 -10.08 0.65 -0.49
CA GLU A 182 -11.17 0.13 -1.31
C GLU A 182 -11.91 -1.04 -0.63
N GLU A 183 -11.24 -1.87 0.18
CA GLU A 183 -11.94 -2.93 0.92
C GLU A 183 -12.88 -2.36 1.99
N VAL A 184 -12.49 -1.27 2.64
CA VAL A 184 -13.33 -0.59 3.64
C VAL A 184 -14.53 0.04 2.96
N ASP A 185 -14.30 0.76 1.85
CA ASP A 185 -15.35 1.37 1.05
C ASP A 185 -16.35 0.34 0.50
N ALA A 186 -15.85 -0.77 -0.04
CA ALA A 186 -16.67 -1.84 -0.61
C ALA A 186 -17.55 -2.51 0.45
N ILE A 187 -16.96 -2.91 1.58
CA ILE A 187 -17.68 -3.59 2.66
C ILE A 187 -18.79 -2.70 3.21
N ASP A 188 -18.48 -1.42 3.41
CA ASP A 188 -19.40 -0.47 4.01
C ASP A 188 -20.57 -0.11 3.09
N ASN A 189 -20.30 0.01 1.78
CA ASN A 189 -21.34 0.20 0.76
C ASN A 189 -22.07 -1.10 0.35
N GLY A 190 -21.81 -2.23 1.04
CA GLY A 190 -22.46 -3.52 0.78
C GLY A 190 -22.07 -4.16 -0.55
N VAL A 191 -20.89 -3.84 -1.08
CA VAL A 191 -20.34 -4.45 -2.30
C VAL A 191 -19.73 -5.82 -1.96
N GLU A 192 -20.23 -6.87 -2.60
CA GLU A 192 -19.69 -8.22 -2.43
C GLU A 192 -18.37 -8.39 -3.20
N MET A 193 -17.41 -9.10 -2.60
CA MET A 193 -16.10 -9.38 -3.23
C MET A 193 -16.21 -10.25 -4.50
N SER A 194 -17.25 -11.09 -4.58
CA SER A 194 -17.54 -11.94 -5.74
C SER A 194 -18.99 -12.42 -5.69
N GLU A 195 -19.62 -12.55 -6.86
CA GLU A 195 -20.97 -13.14 -7.01
C GLU A 195 -21.08 -14.56 -6.42
N HIS A 196 -19.97 -15.32 -6.43
CA HIS A 196 -19.94 -16.73 -6.02
C HIS A 196 -18.77 -17.01 -5.09
N MET A 197 -18.92 -16.61 -3.82
CA MET A 197 -17.94 -16.88 -2.77
C MET A 197 -17.84 -18.38 -2.43
N LYS A 198 -16.66 -18.98 -2.61
CA LYS A 198 -16.40 -20.39 -2.25
C LYS A 198 -16.11 -20.62 -0.76
N TYR A 199 -15.66 -19.58 -0.06
CA TYR A 199 -15.37 -19.58 1.38
C TYR A 199 -15.48 -18.15 1.92
N ARG A 200 -15.55 -17.98 3.25
CA ARG A 200 -15.67 -16.67 3.89
C ARG A 200 -14.41 -16.32 4.68
N ILE A 201 -13.96 -15.07 4.56
CA ILE A 201 -12.91 -14.49 5.41
C ILE A 201 -13.59 -13.73 6.57
N GLY A 202 -13.27 -14.10 7.82
CA GLY A 202 -13.84 -13.48 9.04
C GLY A 202 -12.84 -12.66 9.86
N THR A 203 -11.64 -12.44 9.31
CA THR A 203 -10.50 -11.89 10.04
C THR A 203 -10.03 -10.52 9.54
N GLY A 204 -10.60 -10.00 8.45
CA GLY A 204 -10.27 -8.68 7.89
C GLY A 204 -10.59 -7.52 8.84
N LEU A 205 -10.13 -6.32 8.50
CA LEU A 205 -10.20 -5.15 9.38
C LEU A 205 -11.63 -4.86 9.84
N GLY A 206 -12.60 -4.77 8.92
CA GLY A 206 -14.00 -4.53 9.29
C GLY A 206 -14.59 -5.59 10.23
N SER A 207 -14.16 -6.85 10.13
CA SER A 207 -14.56 -7.91 11.06
C SER A 207 -13.90 -7.75 12.44
N ARG A 208 -12.65 -7.26 12.52
CA ARG A 208 -11.99 -6.91 13.78
C ARG A 208 -12.72 -5.78 14.48
N ILE A 209 -13.09 -4.73 13.74
CA ILE A 209 -13.82 -3.57 14.28
C ILE A 209 -15.23 -3.97 14.75
N LYS A 210 -15.95 -4.77 13.96
CA LYS A 210 -17.26 -5.29 14.36
C LYS A 210 -17.23 -6.04 15.70
N ARG A 211 -16.16 -6.78 16.01
CA ARG A 211 -16.01 -7.50 17.29
C ARG A 211 -15.78 -6.58 18.50
N LEU A 212 -15.40 -5.33 18.29
CA LEU A 212 -15.21 -4.35 19.35
C LEU A 212 -16.52 -3.69 19.79
N ASN A 213 -17.57 -3.76 18.97
CA ASN A 213 -18.90 -3.28 19.35
C ASN A 213 -19.43 -4.04 20.58
N PRO A 214 -20.37 -3.43 21.33
CA PRO A 214 -21.02 -4.13 22.43
C PRO A 214 -21.71 -5.40 21.94
N SER A 215 -21.70 -6.44 22.78
CA SER A 215 -22.41 -7.67 22.44
C SER A 215 -23.91 -7.40 22.44
N TRP A 216 -24.65 -8.01 21.51
CA TRP A 216 -26.12 -8.00 21.52
C TRP A 216 -26.73 -8.54 22.82
N ARG A 217 -25.95 -9.29 23.63
CA ARG A 217 -26.36 -9.80 24.95
C ARG A 217 -26.13 -8.81 26.10
N GLN A 218 -25.42 -7.71 25.87
CA GLN A 218 -25.21 -6.68 26.87
C GLN A 218 -26.40 -5.73 26.87
N GLU A 219 -27.11 -5.65 27.98
CA GLU A 219 -28.19 -4.69 28.19
C GLU A 219 -27.63 -3.39 28.78
N ASN A 220 -28.27 -2.25 28.47
CA ASN A 220 -27.98 -0.93 29.06
C ASN A 220 -26.51 -0.49 28.96
N VAL A 221 -25.88 -0.70 27.80
CA VAL A 221 -24.52 -0.22 27.54
C VAL A 221 -24.49 1.31 27.59
N SER A 222 -23.71 1.87 28.52
CA SER A 222 -23.52 3.32 28.65
C SER A 222 -22.75 3.91 27.46
N SER A 223 -23.02 5.16 27.10
CA SER A 223 -22.24 5.93 26.11
C SER A 223 -20.73 5.92 26.36
N GLU A 224 -20.30 5.95 27.62
CA GLU A 224 -18.89 5.93 28.03
C GLU A 224 -18.21 4.62 27.59
N THR A 225 -18.91 3.49 27.77
CA THR A 225 -18.45 2.17 27.33
C THR A 225 -18.37 2.09 25.80
N GLU A 226 -19.41 2.57 25.09
CA GLU A 226 -19.40 2.61 23.62
C GLU A 226 -18.27 3.49 23.08
N ASN A 227 -18.05 4.67 23.67
CA ASN A 227 -16.99 5.60 23.28
C ASN A 227 -15.59 5.03 23.56
N TYR A 228 -15.43 4.29 24.65
CA TYR A 228 -14.19 3.58 24.94
C TYR A 228 -13.92 2.45 23.93
N GLN A 229 -14.93 1.68 23.55
CA GLN A 229 -14.81 0.65 22.51
C GLN A 229 -14.54 1.25 21.13
N PHE A 230 -15.18 2.38 20.81
CA PHE A 230 -14.92 3.12 19.59
C PHE A 230 -13.48 3.63 19.53
N LYS A 231 -12.94 4.15 20.64
CA LYS A 231 -11.52 4.52 20.73
C LYS A 231 -10.61 3.34 20.39
N LYS A 232 -10.91 2.13 20.90
CA LYS A 232 -10.15 0.93 20.54
C LYS A 232 -10.26 0.60 19.05
N ALA A 233 -11.42 0.80 18.43
CA ALA A 233 -11.60 0.62 17.00
C ALA A 233 -10.70 1.57 16.20
N MET A 234 -10.66 2.85 16.59
CA MET A 234 -9.74 3.83 15.99
C MET A 234 -8.28 3.41 16.12
N MET A 235 -7.87 2.87 17.28
CA MET A 235 -6.49 2.38 17.47
C MET A 235 -6.15 1.24 16.50
N VAL A 236 -7.06 0.27 16.35
CA VAL A 236 -6.87 -0.86 15.42
C VAL A 236 -6.80 -0.37 13.96
N CYS A 237 -7.68 0.55 13.56
CA CYS A 237 -7.63 1.14 12.22
C CYS A 237 -6.36 1.96 11.99
N GLY A 238 -5.95 2.78 12.97
CA GLY A 238 -4.74 3.61 12.88
C GLY A 238 -3.46 2.79 12.79
N GLU A 239 -3.37 1.70 13.55
CA GLU A 239 -2.25 0.76 13.48
C GLU A 239 -2.18 0.07 12.11
N GLU A 240 -3.31 -0.41 11.59
CA GLU A 240 -3.35 -1.03 10.25
C GLU A 240 -2.93 -0.03 9.18
N TRP A 241 -3.50 1.19 9.19
CA TRP A 241 -3.11 2.27 8.28
C TRP A 241 -1.59 2.54 8.32
N PHE A 242 -1.02 2.65 9.53
CA PHE A 242 0.41 2.86 9.71
C PHE A 242 1.23 1.77 9.03
N TYR A 243 0.93 0.50 9.25
CA TYR A 243 1.69 -0.60 8.65
C TYR A 243 1.51 -0.70 7.14
N GLN A 244 0.33 -0.38 6.61
CA GLN A 244 0.10 -0.32 5.16
C GLN A 244 0.98 0.76 4.52
N VAL A 245 1.04 1.96 5.11
CA VAL A 245 1.91 3.06 4.65
C VAL A 245 3.39 2.68 4.80
N GLN A 246 3.78 2.14 5.96
CA GLN A 246 5.17 1.78 6.25
C GLN A 246 5.68 0.70 5.29
N SER A 247 4.89 -0.33 5.01
CA SER A 247 5.22 -1.38 4.04
C SER A 247 5.49 -0.79 2.66
N LEU A 248 4.68 0.18 2.22
CA LEU A 248 4.90 0.83 0.93
C LEU A 248 6.18 1.69 0.90
N LEU A 249 6.49 2.39 1.98
CA LEU A 249 7.64 3.30 2.04
C LEU A 249 8.96 2.60 2.29
N VAL A 250 8.99 1.56 3.12
CA VAL A 250 10.22 0.89 3.57
C VAL A 250 10.56 -0.33 2.72
N GLU A 251 9.54 -1.03 2.18
CA GLU A 251 9.77 -2.23 1.37
C GLU A 251 9.50 -1.97 -0.12
N TRP A 252 8.30 -1.50 -0.46
CA TRP A 252 7.88 -1.39 -1.87
C TRP A 252 8.64 -0.30 -2.63
N TYR A 253 8.76 0.91 -2.07
CA TYR A 253 9.39 2.04 -2.76
C TYR A 253 10.89 1.84 -3.02
N PRO A 254 11.71 1.38 -2.06
CA PRO A 254 13.12 1.09 -2.32
C PRO A 254 13.31 0.00 -3.39
N ALA A 255 12.47 -1.05 -3.36
CA ALA A 255 12.47 -2.07 -4.41
C ALA A 255 12.08 -1.49 -5.77
N ARG A 256 11.04 -0.66 -5.83
CA ARG A 256 10.62 0.04 -7.04
C ARG A 256 11.75 0.90 -7.63
N LYS A 257 12.47 1.64 -6.80
CA LYS A 257 13.60 2.49 -7.22
C LYS A 257 14.72 1.65 -7.85
N ILE A 258 15.13 0.56 -7.20
CA ILE A 258 16.16 -0.34 -7.73
C ILE A 258 15.77 -0.86 -9.11
N VAL A 259 14.52 -1.31 -9.29
CA VAL A 259 14.05 -1.86 -10.56
C VAL A 259 13.95 -0.75 -11.61
N ALA A 260 13.44 0.43 -11.27
CA ALA A 260 13.34 1.56 -12.20
C ALA A 260 14.73 2.01 -12.69
N ASP A 261 15.71 2.14 -11.77
CA ASP A 261 17.09 2.51 -12.11
C ASP A 261 17.75 1.45 -13.00
N ALA A 262 17.50 0.16 -12.72
CA ALA A 262 17.97 -0.94 -13.55
C ALA A 262 17.30 -0.96 -14.94
N CYS A 263 15.98 -0.70 -15.03
CA CYS A 263 15.27 -0.62 -16.30
C CYS A 263 15.74 0.57 -17.13
N ALA A 264 15.99 1.73 -16.51
CA ALA A 264 16.55 2.89 -17.17
C ALA A 264 17.96 2.63 -17.71
N SER A 265 18.75 1.82 -17.01
CA SER A 265 20.08 1.42 -17.47
C SER A 265 20.02 0.37 -18.60
N ALA A 266 19.08 -0.56 -18.53
CA ALA A 266 18.91 -1.62 -19.53
C ALA A 266 18.30 -1.10 -20.84
N CYS A 267 17.43 -0.10 -20.77
CA CYS A 267 16.78 0.49 -21.94
C CYS A 267 16.76 2.04 -21.90
N PRO A 268 17.93 2.71 -22.01
CA PRO A 268 18.05 4.16 -21.83
C PRO A 268 17.18 5.00 -22.76
N GLU A 269 16.92 4.51 -23.97
CA GLU A 269 16.14 5.20 -24.99
C GLU A 269 14.67 5.41 -24.62
N TYR A 270 14.12 4.64 -23.68
CA TYR A 270 12.74 4.81 -23.20
C TYR A 270 12.61 5.77 -22.00
N TYR A 271 13.72 6.30 -21.46
CA TYR A 271 13.74 7.06 -20.19
C TYR A 271 14.15 8.54 -20.30
N THR A 272 14.24 9.10 -21.51
CA THR A 272 14.65 10.51 -21.68
C THR A 272 13.62 11.52 -21.13
N SER A 273 14.14 12.60 -20.53
CA SER A 273 13.42 13.56 -19.71
C SER A 273 12.23 14.19 -20.46
N SER A 274 11.02 13.96 -19.94
CA SER A 274 9.73 14.54 -20.38
C SER A 274 9.16 14.05 -21.72
N HIS A 275 9.07 12.73 -21.96
CA HIS A 275 8.38 12.07 -23.09
C HIS A 275 7.62 13.01 -24.08
N PRO A 276 8.29 13.56 -25.12
CA PRO A 276 7.61 14.03 -26.31
C PRO A 276 7.82 13.01 -27.42
N ALA A 277 6.71 12.55 -28.00
CA ALA A 277 6.66 11.72 -29.18
C ALA A 277 7.53 12.31 -30.30
N GLY A 278 8.39 11.49 -30.92
CA GLY A 278 9.04 11.91 -32.16
C GLY A 278 10.38 11.28 -32.51
N THR A 279 10.55 9.97 -32.38
CA THR A 279 11.49 9.26 -33.28
C THR A 279 10.83 8.00 -33.82
N GLN A 280 10.72 7.99 -35.13
CA GLN A 280 10.06 6.99 -35.96
C GLN A 280 10.62 5.60 -35.74
N ASN A 281 9.73 4.59 -35.74
CA ASN A 281 9.91 3.23 -36.27
C ASN A 281 11.34 2.73 -36.49
N GLY A 282 12.17 2.74 -35.44
CA GLY A 282 13.38 1.95 -35.36
C GLY A 282 13.05 0.71 -34.55
N HIS A 283 13.12 -0.47 -35.16
CA HIS A 283 13.19 -1.71 -34.42
C HIS A 283 14.44 -1.65 -33.53
N LEU A 284 14.29 -1.20 -32.29
CA LEU A 284 15.28 -1.44 -31.25
C LEU A 284 15.33 -2.95 -31.07
N LYS A 285 16.31 -3.58 -31.74
CA LYS A 285 16.69 -4.95 -31.43
C LYS A 285 17.33 -4.87 -30.06
N LEU A 286 16.55 -5.17 -29.04
CA LEU A 286 17.10 -5.56 -27.76
C LEU A 286 17.86 -6.88 -28.01
N ASP A 287 19.18 -6.81 -28.04
CA ASP A 287 20.06 -7.98 -28.02
C ASP A 287 19.88 -8.81 -26.74
N ALA A 288 20.54 -9.96 -26.69
CA ALA A 288 20.37 -10.91 -25.59
C ALA A 288 20.75 -10.31 -24.20
N ASP A 289 21.62 -9.31 -24.18
CA ASP A 289 22.03 -8.60 -22.98
C ASP A 289 20.95 -7.59 -22.53
N SER A 290 20.30 -6.90 -23.46
CA SER A 290 19.24 -5.91 -23.17
C SER A 290 17.86 -6.53 -22.90
N ARG A 291 17.66 -7.83 -23.16
CA ARG A 291 16.47 -8.59 -22.69
C ARG A 291 16.61 -9.10 -21.25
N THR A 292 17.67 -8.68 -20.53
CA THR A 292 18.01 -9.13 -19.19
C THR A 292 18.17 -7.95 -18.24
N LEU A 293 17.42 -7.95 -17.14
CA LEU A 293 17.52 -6.94 -16.09
C LEU A 293 18.51 -7.40 -15.02
N ILE A 294 19.55 -6.62 -14.72
CA ILE A 294 20.51 -6.94 -13.65
C ILE A 294 20.25 -6.03 -12.46
N LEU A 295 19.96 -6.62 -11.30
CA LEU A 295 19.76 -5.90 -10.06
C LEU A 295 21.02 -5.97 -9.19
N PRO A 296 21.41 -4.86 -8.52
CA PRO A 296 22.58 -4.84 -7.64
C PRO A 296 22.39 -5.67 -6.36
N ARG A 297 21.14 -6.01 -6.00
CA ARG A 297 20.76 -6.82 -4.84
C ARG A 297 19.45 -7.53 -5.09
N CYS A 298 19.19 -8.61 -4.34
CA CYS A 298 17.88 -9.24 -4.31
C CYS A 298 16.84 -8.31 -3.68
N CYS A 299 15.71 -8.09 -4.36
CA CYS A 299 14.52 -7.41 -3.86
C CYS A 299 13.27 -7.99 -4.55
N PRO A 300 12.05 -7.73 -4.05
CA PRO A 300 10.85 -7.92 -4.86
C PRO A 300 10.99 -7.12 -6.16
N TRP A 301 10.86 -7.75 -7.33
CA TRP A 301 11.09 -7.06 -8.61
C TRP A 301 10.00 -7.29 -9.65
N GLN A 302 9.33 -8.45 -9.61
CA GLN A 302 8.39 -8.88 -10.66
C GLN A 302 7.24 -7.89 -10.85
N GLU A 303 6.56 -7.50 -9.77
CA GLU A 303 5.47 -6.51 -9.84
C GLU A 303 5.96 -5.18 -10.42
N HIS A 304 7.11 -4.69 -9.96
CA HIS A 304 7.63 -3.41 -10.37
C HIS A 304 8.02 -3.39 -11.84
N LEU A 305 8.68 -4.45 -12.33
CA LEU A 305 9.06 -4.57 -13.74
C LEU A 305 7.83 -4.56 -14.65
N LEU A 306 6.80 -5.35 -14.31
CA LEU A 306 5.56 -5.39 -15.10
C LEU A 306 4.88 -4.01 -15.15
N ASP A 307 4.81 -3.32 -14.01
CA ASP A 307 4.21 -1.99 -13.94
C ASP A 307 5.01 -0.95 -14.73
N ILE A 308 6.35 -1.00 -14.63
CA ILE A 308 7.25 -0.14 -15.41
C ILE A 308 7.07 -0.38 -16.92
N GLU A 309 7.01 -1.64 -17.37
CA GLU A 309 6.80 -1.94 -18.78
C GLU A 309 5.44 -1.45 -19.30
N HIS A 310 4.41 -1.42 -18.43
CA HIS A 310 3.13 -0.80 -18.75
C HIS A 310 3.25 0.72 -18.87
N GLU A 311 3.95 1.38 -17.95
CA GLU A 311 4.18 2.84 -17.97
C GLU A 311 4.99 3.27 -19.20
N LEU A 312 5.93 2.45 -19.65
CA LEU A 312 6.73 2.67 -20.87
C LEU A 312 6.00 2.26 -22.15
N ASN A 313 4.76 1.73 -22.06
CA ASN A 313 3.98 1.21 -23.20
C ASN A 313 4.68 0.08 -23.99
N ILE A 314 5.52 -0.72 -23.34
CA ILE A 314 6.20 -1.88 -23.94
C ILE A 314 5.64 -3.22 -23.45
N ALA A 315 4.72 -3.21 -22.49
CA ALA A 315 4.13 -4.42 -21.93
C ALA A 315 3.42 -5.32 -22.97
N SER A 316 2.99 -4.81 -24.12
CA SER A 316 2.39 -5.60 -25.21
C SER A 316 3.38 -6.00 -26.31
N ASP A 317 4.59 -5.44 -26.31
CA ASP A 317 5.61 -5.67 -27.33
C ASP A 317 6.57 -6.79 -26.88
N LYS A 318 6.31 -8.00 -27.36
CA LYS A 318 7.08 -9.20 -27.01
C LYS A 318 8.56 -9.09 -27.37
N ASP A 319 8.94 -8.21 -28.30
CA ASP A 319 10.33 -8.01 -28.70
C ASP A 319 11.06 -7.03 -27.78
N LYS A 320 10.30 -6.21 -27.03
CA LYS A 320 10.82 -5.23 -26.06
C LYS A 320 10.77 -5.67 -24.60
N GLN A 321 9.99 -6.71 -24.30
CA GLN A 321 9.81 -7.22 -22.94
C GLN A 321 11.08 -7.84 -22.34
N ILE A 322 11.43 -7.52 -21.10
CA ILE A 322 12.49 -8.22 -20.38
C ILE A 322 12.10 -9.70 -20.18
N LEU A 323 13.04 -10.62 -20.40
CA LEU A 323 12.83 -12.07 -20.29
C LEU A 323 13.42 -12.66 -19.01
N TYR A 324 14.52 -12.10 -18.52
CA TYR A 324 15.24 -12.59 -17.36
C TYR A 324 15.62 -11.46 -16.41
N CYS A 325 15.64 -11.76 -15.13
CA CYS A 325 16.20 -10.90 -14.09
C CYS A 325 17.36 -11.63 -13.40
N ILE A 326 18.51 -10.98 -13.31
CA ILE A 326 19.70 -11.46 -12.60
C ILE A 326 19.88 -10.64 -11.32
N PHE A 327 20.15 -11.32 -10.21
CA PHE A 327 20.43 -10.67 -8.93
C PHE A 327 21.33 -11.56 -8.06
N PRO A 328 22.15 -10.98 -7.15
CA PRO A 328 22.94 -11.78 -6.22
C PRO A 328 22.02 -12.47 -5.21
N ASP A 329 22.31 -13.74 -4.92
CA ASP A 329 21.72 -14.47 -3.80
C ASP A 329 22.28 -13.91 -2.49
N SER A 330 21.38 -13.47 -1.62
CA SER A 330 21.74 -12.87 -0.32
C SER A 330 22.45 -13.83 0.63
N ARG A 331 22.39 -15.16 0.39
CA ARG A 331 22.95 -16.17 1.31
C ARG A 331 24.25 -16.78 0.83
N SER A 332 24.39 -17.04 -0.46
CA SER A 332 25.51 -17.81 -1.02
C SER A 332 26.52 -16.97 -1.80
N GLY A 333 26.23 -15.71 -2.10
CA GLY A 333 27.07 -14.86 -2.97
C GLY A 333 27.06 -15.26 -4.46
N SER A 334 26.42 -16.39 -4.81
CA SER A 334 26.14 -16.77 -6.20
C SER A 334 25.06 -15.88 -6.80
N PHE A 335 24.93 -15.86 -8.12
CA PHE A 335 23.91 -15.09 -8.83
C PHE A 335 22.75 -15.97 -9.25
N ARG A 336 21.54 -15.44 -9.09
CA ARG A 336 20.31 -16.05 -9.59
C ARG A 336 19.97 -15.47 -10.95
N ILE A 337 19.43 -16.31 -11.82
CA ILE A 337 18.77 -15.93 -13.07
C ILE A 337 17.32 -16.41 -12.99
N GLN A 338 16.37 -15.50 -13.01
CA GLN A 338 14.96 -15.82 -12.89
C GLN A 338 14.19 -15.35 -14.13
N ALA A 339 13.35 -16.22 -14.68
CA ALA A 339 12.50 -15.90 -15.81
C ALA A 339 11.34 -14.98 -15.38
N VAL A 340 11.03 -14.00 -16.22
CA VAL A 340 9.95 -13.04 -15.97
C VAL A 340 8.59 -13.73 -16.21
N PRO A 341 7.62 -13.63 -15.27
CA PRO A 341 6.29 -14.18 -15.46
C PRO A 341 5.53 -13.43 -16.57
N LYS A 342 4.59 -14.10 -17.24
CA LYS A 342 3.76 -13.48 -18.29
C LYS A 342 2.87 -12.37 -17.72
N ILE A 343 2.26 -12.64 -16.56
CA ILE A 343 1.40 -11.72 -15.83
C ILE A 343 1.70 -11.81 -14.34
N ARG A 344 1.27 -10.80 -13.59
CA ARG A 344 1.42 -10.73 -12.14
C ARG A 344 0.86 -11.99 -11.47
N GLY A 345 1.67 -12.64 -10.63
CA GLY A 345 1.27 -13.82 -9.86
C GLY A 345 1.15 -15.13 -10.64
N SER A 346 1.45 -15.16 -11.94
CA SER A 346 1.42 -16.40 -12.74
C SER A 346 2.68 -17.25 -12.57
N PHE A 347 2.51 -18.56 -12.59
CA PHE A 347 3.61 -19.53 -12.69
C PHE A 347 4.14 -19.71 -14.12
N GLU A 348 3.45 -19.17 -15.12
CA GLU A 348 3.90 -19.19 -16.51
C GLU A 348 4.91 -18.07 -16.80
N ASN A 349 6.09 -18.45 -17.28
CA ASN A 349 7.14 -17.51 -17.66
C ASN A 349 7.01 -17.07 -19.12
N ARG A 350 7.49 -15.86 -19.44
CA ARG A 350 7.63 -15.35 -20.82
C ARG A 350 8.53 -16.28 -21.63
N LYS A 351 9.67 -16.64 -21.05
CA LYS A 351 10.61 -17.62 -21.58
C LYS A 351 11.32 -18.37 -20.44
N PRO A 352 10.91 -19.59 -20.10
CA PRO A 352 11.64 -20.39 -19.10
C PRO A 352 13.05 -20.72 -19.60
N LEU A 353 13.96 -21.05 -18.67
CA LEU A 353 15.31 -21.50 -19.00
C LEU A 353 15.29 -22.77 -19.90
N PRO A 354 16.34 -22.98 -20.72
CA PRO A 354 16.43 -24.09 -21.67
C PRO A 354 16.07 -25.44 -21.07
N LYS A 355 15.26 -26.21 -21.79
CA LYS A 355 14.78 -27.54 -21.35
C LYS A 355 15.93 -28.49 -20.94
N PRO A 356 17.07 -28.56 -21.66
CA PRO A 356 18.20 -29.41 -21.24
C PRO A 356 18.81 -29.02 -19.89
N TRP A 357 18.62 -27.79 -19.40
CA TRP A 357 19.17 -27.35 -18.13
C TRP A 357 18.27 -27.73 -16.95
N ARG A 358 16.98 -27.94 -17.18
CA ARG A 358 15.97 -28.04 -16.13
C ARG A 358 16.17 -29.29 -15.27
N GLY A 359 16.25 -29.08 -13.95
CA GLY A 359 16.49 -30.16 -12.98
C GLY A 359 17.97 -30.56 -12.85
N VAL A 360 18.85 -29.98 -13.66
CA VAL A 360 20.29 -30.25 -13.67
C VAL A 360 21.02 -29.29 -12.72
N ARG A 361 22.12 -29.75 -12.13
CA ARG A 361 22.88 -29.01 -11.10
C ARG A 361 24.39 -29.08 -11.33
N ASP A 362 25.09 -28.14 -10.71
CA ASP A 362 26.54 -28.15 -10.53
C ASP A 362 27.34 -28.43 -11.83
N ASP A 363 28.31 -29.36 -11.79
CA ASP A 363 29.19 -29.66 -12.92
C ASP A 363 28.44 -30.25 -14.13
N GLU A 364 27.37 -31.02 -13.88
CA GLU A 364 26.52 -31.57 -14.94
C GLU A 364 25.84 -30.42 -15.70
N LEU A 365 25.29 -29.43 -14.97
CA LEU A 365 24.69 -28.25 -15.59
C LEU A 365 25.75 -27.41 -16.30
N SER A 366 26.95 -27.30 -15.72
CA SER A 366 28.05 -26.58 -16.35
C SER A 366 28.46 -27.21 -17.68
N GLY A 367 28.48 -28.55 -17.75
CA GLY A 367 28.72 -29.33 -18.96
C GLY A 367 27.62 -29.14 -20.00
N VAL A 368 26.35 -29.33 -19.62
CA VAL A 368 25.20 -29.21 -20.55
C VAL A 368 25.00 -27.77 -21.04
N ALA A 369 25.21 -26.78 -20.18
CA ALA A 369 25.12 -25.37 -20.57
C ALA A 369 26.35 -24.89 -21.35
N GLY A 370 27.49 -25.57 -21.20
CA GLY A 370 28.80 -25.09 -21.66
C GLY A 370 29.14 -23.73 -21.02
N ILE A 371 28.82 -23.58 -19.72
CA ILE A 371 29.06 -22.38 -18.92
C ILE A 371 29.64 -22.86 -17.58
N PRO A 372 30.85 -22.46 -17.20
CA PRO A 372 31.43 -22.90 -15.94
C PRO A 372 30.69 -22.29 -14.73
N GLY A 373 30.74 -22.98 -13.60
CA GLY A 373 30.25 -22.49 -12.32
C GLY A 373 28.72 -22.41 -12.21
N CYS A 374 27.98 -23.17 -13.03
CA CYS A 374 26.53 -23.29 -12.87
C CYS A 374 26.21 -23.97 -11.53
N VAL A 375 25.15 -23.51 -10.85
CA VAL A 375 24.74 -24.02 -9.54
C VAL A 375 23.53 -24.95 -9.67
N PHE A 376 22.44 -24.47 -10.26
CA PHE A 376 21.26 -25.30 -10.56
C PHE A 376 20.35 -24.61 -11.56
N THR A 377 19.42 -25.37 -12.14
CA THR A 377 18.20 -24.85 -12.77
C THR A 377 16.98 -25.62 -12.28
N HIS A 378 15.92 -24.92 -11.84
CA HIS A 378 14.69 -25.56 -11.37
C HIS A 378 14.03 -26.39 -12.49
N ALA A 379 13.31 -27.46 -12.13
CA ALA A 379 12.68 -28.37 -13.09
C ALA A 379 11.67 -27.70 -14.04
N SER A 380 10.98 -26.64 -13.61
CA SER A 380 10.11 -25.85 -14.49
C SER A 380 10.86 -24.79 -15.31
N GLY A 381 12.15 -24.56 -15.05
CA GLY A 381 12.97 -23.57 -15.73
C GLY A 381 12.70 -22.11 -15.30
N PHE A 382 11.95 -21.88 -14.22
CA PHE A 382 11.64 -20.50 -13.78
C PHE A 382 12.83 -19.78 -13.15
N ILE A 383 13.79 -20.52 -12.59
CA ILE A 383 14.97 -19.96 -11.93
C ILE A 383 16.16 -20.90 -12.08
N GLY A 384 17.35 -20.33 -12.17
CA GLY A 384 18.63 -21.02 -12.06
C GLY A 384 19.67 -20.14 -11.38
N GLY A 385 20.93 -20.54 -11.42
CA GLY A 385 22.01 -19.71 -10.90
C GLY A 385 23.41 -20.14 -11.32
N ASN A 386 24.34 -19.21 -11.17
CA ASN A 386 25.75 -19.38 -11.44
C ASN A 386 26.55 -18.76 -10.29
N GLN A 387 27.76 -19.25 -10.03
CA GLN A 387 28.65 -18.73 -9.00
C GLN A 387 29.07 -17.27 -9.27
N THR A 388 29.09 -16.84 -10.53
CA THR A 388 29.55 -15.51 -10.94
C THR A 388 28.48 -14.73 -11.70
N LEU A 389 28.56 -13.39 -11.67
CA LEU A 389 27.68 -12.52 -12.45
C LEU A 389 27.86 -12.78 -13.95
N GLU A 390 29.10 -12.90 -14.42
CA GLU A 390 29.41 -13.15 -15.83
C GLU A 390 28.87 -14.50 -16.31
N GLY A 391 28.98 -15.55 -15.49
CA GLY A 391 28.34 -16.82 -15.80
C GLY A 391 26.81 -16.74 -15.82
N ALA A 392 26.19 -15.96 -14.92
CA ALA A 392 24.74 -15.74 -14.94
C ALA A 392 24.28 -14.93 -16.16
N LYS A 393 25.05 -13.92 -16.59
CA LYS A 393 24.81 -13.17 -17.83
C LYS A 393 24.90 -14.09 -19.04
N GLU A 394 25.94 -14.93 -19.12
CA GLU A 394 26.08 -15.89 -20.21
C GLU A 394 24.94 -16.93 -20.22
N MET A 395 24.46 -17.35 -19.03
CA MET A 395 23.26 -18.20 -18.94
C MET A 395 22.03 -17.49 -19.51
N ALA A 396 21.82 -16.20 -19.19
CA ALA A 396 20.73 -15.42 -19.75
C ALA A 396 20.87 -15.28 -21.26
N ARG A 397 22.06 -14.93 -21.74
CA ARG A 397 22.35 -14.77 -23.17
C ARG A 397 22.01 -16.03 -23.96
N LYS A 398 22.54 -17.18 -23.55
CA LYS A 398 22.24 -18.47 -24.18
C LYS A 398 20.75 -18.85 -24.04
N ALA A 399 20.10 -18.50 -22.93
CA ALA A 399 18.66 -18.76 -22.76
C ALA A 399 17.80 -17.89 -23.69
N VAL A 400 18.16 -16.62 -23.92
CA VAL A 400 17.50 -15.73 -24.89
C VAL A 400 17.67 -16.27 -26.31
N GLU A 401 18.83 -16.82 -26.65
CA GLU A 401 19.10 -17.40 -27.99
C GLU A 401 18.49 -18.80 -28.17
N PHE A 402 18.28 -19.55 -27.09
CA PHE A 402 17.76 -20.91 -27.16
C PHE A 402 16.36 -20.93 -27.79
N PRO A 403 16.10 -21.74 -28.85
CA PRO A 403 14.79 -21.83 -29.47
C PRO A 403 13.73 -22.24 -28.45
N MET A 404 12.60 -21.52 -28.39
CA MET A 404 11.44 -22.05 -27.68
C MET A 404 10.90 -23.23 -28.49
N GLU A 405 10.73 -24.39 -27.86
CA GLU A 405 9.93 -25.45 -28.44
C GLU A 405 8.55 -24.85 -28.73
N GLN A 406 8.17 -24.79 -30.01
CA GLN A 406 6.77 -24.60 -30.35
C GLN A 406 6.05 -25.84 -29.82
N ASN A 407 5.02 -25.65 -28.99
CA ASN A 407 4.14 -26.76 -28.62
C ASN A 407 3.58 -27.32 -29.93
N LEU A 408 4.07 -28.50 -30.32
CA LEU A 408 3.48 -29.35 -31.36
C LEU A 408 2.18 -29.94 -30.85
#